data_AF-A0A7K3YBB0-F1
#
_entry.id   AF-A0A7K3YBB0-F1
#
_cell.length_a   1.000
_cell.length_b   1.000
_cell.length_c   1.000
_cell.angle_alpha   90.00
_cell.angle_beta   90.00
_cell.angle_gamma   90.00
#
_symmetry.space_group_name_H-M   'P 1'
#
loop_
_entity.id
_entity.type
_entity.pdbx_description
1 polymer ?
#
loop_
_entity_poly.entity_id
_entity_poly.type
_entity_poly.pdbx_seq_one_letter_code
_entity_poly.pdbx_strand_id
1 'polypeptide(L)'
;MEVSPATARYFEELTAGLASAMELAATARARGLDPRTGIEIPVASDLADRVEALLEYEGIAARIRELEKELSREEAALRIGDDFVARRFGETTPEEILDHAIRAAMALLTEGVVAAPTEGIAKVSIGKNDDGTDYLRIYYAGPIRSAGGTAQALSVLVGDYVRQALGIGRYIPRPEEVERYIEEIRQYNNIMSLQYLPSEEELRTIIGNCPVCIDGEPTEREEVSGYRNLERVETNTVRGGMALVVTEGLALKAPKIVNNVRKMKIAGWGWLEEMMAGSGAFAKSGDDDEKGGAIRPKDKYLRDLIGGRPVFSHPMRKGGFRLRLGRSRNTGFAAAGLNPATMHILGDFLTVGTQMKIERPGKAAGIASVDSIQGPTVKLRNGEVLRVDDAAGARRIAGQIDEILDTGEILISFGEFMENNHPLMPACYCEEWWR
;
A
#
# COMPACT_ATOMS: atom_id res chain seq x y z
N MET A 1 -24.02 7.84 14.03
CA MET A 1 -24.54 6.72 13.22
C MET A 1 -25.69 6.12 14.00
N GLU A 2 -26.92 6.08 13.46
CA GLU A 2 -27.99 5.31 14.12
C GLU A 2 -27.65 3.82 13.98
N VAL A 3 -27.48 3.13 15.11
CA VAL A 3 -27.16 1.70 15.14
C VAL A 3 -28.32 0.93 15.76
N SER A 4 -28.44 -0.35 15.42
CA SER A 4 -29.48 -1.20 16.01
C SER A 4 -29.35 -1.29 17.53
N PRO A 5 -30.43 -1.55 18.29
CA PRO A 5 -30.35 -1.73 19.74
C PRO A 5 -29.37 -2.83 20.18
N ALA A 6 -29.22 -3.89 19.37
CA ALA A 6 -28.26 -4.96 19.64
C ALA A 6 -26.81 -4.48 19.47
N THR A 7 -26.55 -3.69 18.42
CA THR A 7 -25.24 -3.09 18.16
C THR A 7 -24.88 -2.04 19.21
N ALA A 8 -25.84 -1.21 19.64
CA ALA A 8 -25.64 -0.24 20.71
C ALA A 8 -25.21 -0.93 22.01
N ARG A 9 -25.93 -1.98 22.41
CA ARG A 9 -25.59 -2.78 23.61
C ARG A 9 -24.19 -3.40 23.51
N TYR A 10 -23.84 -3.95 22.35
CA TYR A 10 -22.51 -4.49 22.12
C TYR A 10 -21.42 -3.44 22.32
N PHE A 11 -21.60 -2.22 21.81
CA PHE A 11 -20.65 -1.12 22.05
C PHE A 11 -20.61 -0.69 23.51
N GLU A 12 -21.75 -0.60 24.18
CA GLU A 12 -21.81 -0.29 25.62
C GLU A 12 -21.02 -1.30 26.46
N GLU A 13 -21.15 -2.60 26.17
CA GLU A 13 -20.39 -3.66 26.85
C GLU A 13 -18.88 -3.50 26.65
N LEU A 14 -18.44 -3.22 25.42
CA LEU A 14 -17.03 -2.97 25.13
C LEU A 14 -16.50 -1.70 25.81
N THR A 15 -17.25 -0.60 25.76
CA THR A 15 -16.85 0.67 26.36
C THR A 15 -16.77 0.57 27.88
N ALA A 16 -17.70 -0.15 28.52
CA ALA A 16 -17.66 -0.40 29.96
C ALA A 16 -16.42 -1.24 30.35
N GLY A 17 -16.12 -2.29 29.58
CA GLY A 17 -14.92 -3.10 29.78
C GLY A 17 -13.62 -2.28 29.62
N LEU A 18 -13.54 -1.44 28.59
CA LEU A 18 -12.42 -0.54 28.35
C LEU A 18 -12.26 0.46 29.51
N ALA A 19 -13.33 1.09 29.97
CA ALA A 19 -13.29 2.04 31.07
C ALA A 19 -12.72 1.42 32.36
N SER A 20 -13.15 0.20 32.68
CA SER A 20 -12.61 -0.55 33.83
C SER A 20 -11.12 -0.84 33.69
N ALA A 21 -10.66 -1.25 32.50
CA ALA A 21 -9.25 -1.47 32.23
C ALA A 21 -8.41 -0.18 32.34
N MET A 22 -8.94 0.94 31.84
CA MET A 22 -8.30 2.26 31.92
C MET A 22 -8.16 2.74 33.37
N GLU A 23 -9.19 2.56 34.21
CA GLU A 23 -9.12 2.93 35.63
C GLU A 23 -8.05 2.14 36.39
N LEU A 24 -7.96 0.83 36.11
CA LEU A 24 -6.91 -0.03 36.66
C LEU A 24 -5.52 0.44 36.22
N ALA A 25 -5.35 0.73 34.93
CA ALA A 25 -4.10 1.23 34.37
C ALA A 25 -3.71 2.58 34.98
N ALA A 26 -4.64 3.53 35.11
CA ALA A 26 -4.39 4.83 35.74
C ALA A 26 -3.91 4.67 37.19
N THR A 27 -4.57 3.80 37.96
CA THR A 27 -4.19 3.52 39.35
C THR A 27 -2.80 2.90 39.46
N ALA A 28 -2.43 2.04 38.51
CA ALA A 28 -1.09 1.45 38.44
C ALA A 28 -0.03 2.50 38.08
N ARG A 29 -0.24 3.27 37.00
CA ARG A 29 0.68 4.30 36.52
C ARG A 29 0.92 5.40 37.56
N ALA A 30 -0.09 5.78 38.32
CA ALA A 30 0.00 6.76 39.40
C ALA A 30 0.99 6.37 40.52
N ARG A 31 1.37 5.09 40.63
CA ARG A 31 2.39 4.63 41.59
C ARG A 31 3.81 5.07 41.22
N GLY A 32 4.03 5.59 40.01
CA GLY A 32 5.33 6.11 39.57
C GLY A 32 6.40 5.04 39.36
N LEU A 33 6.00 3.81 39.05
CA LEU A 33 6.90 2.69 38.79
C LEU A 33 7.31 2.53 37.32
N ASP A 34 6.66 3.29 36.42
CA ASP A 34 6.82 3.25 34.97
C ASP A 34 7.38 4.59 34.42
N PRO A 35 7.83 4.67 33.16
CA PRO A 35 8.40 5.89 32.56
C PRO A 35 7.48 7.14 32.56
N ARG A 36 6.18 6.93 32.72
CA ARG A 36 5.15 7.98 32.83
C ARG A 36 4.17 7.61 33.93
N THR A 37 3.70 8.63 34.65
CA THR A 37 2.70 8.51 35.72
C THR A 37 1.26 8.53 35.20
N GLY A 38 1.07 8.83 33.92
CA GLY A 38 -0.22 8.79 33.22
C GLY A 38 -0.30 7.62 32.23
N ILE A 39 -1.49 7.40 31.69
CA ILE A 39 -1.72 6.46 30.60
C ILE A 39 -1.15 7.06 29.31
N GLU A 40 -0.39 6.26 28.56
CA GLU A 40 0.30 6.69 27.33
C GLU A 40 -0.46 6.27 26.05
N ILE A 41 -1.51 5.45 26.17
CA ILE A 41 -2.34 5.00 25.04
C ILE A 41 -3.71 5.67 25.15
N PRO A 42 -3.96 6.77 24.41
CA PRO A 42 -5.24 7.45 24.45
C PRO A 42 -6.33 6.61 23.78
N VAL A 43 -7.59 6.83 24.21
CA VAL A 43 -8.76 6.25 23.56
C VAL A 43 -9.24 7.20 22.47
N ALA A 44 -9.40 6.69 21.26
CA ALA A 44 -9.96 7.43 20.13
C ALA A 44 -11.23 6.72 19.63
N SER A 45 -12.28 7.48 19.34
CA SER A 45 -13.58 6.88 18.95
C SER A 45 -13.66 6.59 17.46
N ASP A 46 -12.94 7.35 16.65
CA ASP A 46 -12.93 7.21 15.20
C ASP A 46 -11.56 7.58 14.60
N LEU A 47 -11.50 7.60 13.26
CA LEU A 47 -10.31 8.00 12.50
C LEU A 47 -9.85 9.42 12.83
N ALA A 48 -10.78 10.36 12.89
CA ALA A 48 -10.48 11.76 13.08
C ALA A 48 -9.87 12.00 14.47
N ASP A 49 -10.42 11.36 15.50
CA ASP A 49 -9.85 11.37 16.86
C ASP A 49 -8.46 10.76 16.89
N ARG A 50 -8.22 9.67 16.14
CA ARG A 50 -6.86 9.07 16.05
C ARG A 50 -5.86 10.04 15.45
N VAL A 51 -6.25 10.77 14.40
CA VAL A 51 -5.36 11.76 13.76
C VAL A 51 -5.06 12.90 14.72
N GLU A 52 -6.06 13.44 15.41
CA GLU A 52 -5.87 14.51 16.40
C GLU A 52 -5.03 14.05 17.59
N ALA A 53 -5.31 12.87 18.15
CA ALA A 53 -4.52 12.32 19.25
C ALA A 53 -3.07 11.99 18.86
N LEU A 54 -2.83 11.61 17.60
CA LEU A 54 -1.49 11.29 17.09
C LEU A 54 -0.64 12.54 16.84
N LEU A 55 -1.26 13.61 16.35
CA LEU A 55 -0.56 14.82 15.90
C LEU A 55 -0.65 15.99 16.88
N GLU A 56 -1.62 15.95 17.80
CA GLU A 56 -1.90 16.99 18.79
C GLU A 56 -2.29 18.35 18.15
N TYR A 57 -2.87 18.33 16.94
CA TYR A 57 -3.39 19.51 16.25
C TYR A 57 -4.84 19.78 16.67
N GLU A 58 -5.03 20.64 17.68
CA GLU A 58 -6.34 20.90 18.27
C GLU A 58 -7.37 21.37 17.22
N GLY A 59 -8.50 20.67 17.15
CA GLY A 59 -9.61 20.96 16.24
C GLY A 59 -9.53 20.27 14.88
N ILE A 60 -8.43 19.54 14.57
CA ILE A 60 -8.30 18.85 13.29
C ILE A 60 -9.35 17.75 13.11
N ALA A 61 -9.73 17.03 14.18
CA ALA A 61 -10.70 15.94 14.04
C ALA A 61 -12.07 16.46 13.61
N ALA A 62 -12.51 17.60 14.15
CA ALA A 62 -13.75 18.24 13.72
C ALA A 62 -13.71 18.57 12.22
N ARG A 63 -12.57 19.11 11.76
CA ARG A 63 -12.39 19.48 10.36
C ARG A 63 -12.33 18.28 9.41
N ILE A 64 -11.64 17.21 9.79
CA ILE A 64 -11.60 15.96 9.00
C ILE A 64 -13.01 15.41 8.79
N ARG A 65 -13.84 15.38 9.84
CA ARG A 65 -15.24 14.92 9.75
C ARG A 65 -16.10 15.81 8.85
N GLU A 66 -15.79 17.09 8.71
CA GLU A 66 -16.47 17.95 7.74
C GLU A 66 -16.07 17.59 6.31
N LEU A 67 -14.77 17.39 6.05
CA LEU A 67 -14.25 17.07 4.73
C LEU A 67 -14.74 15.69 4.24
N GLU A 68 -14.70 14.66 5.09
CA GLU A 68 -15.09 13.28 4.73
C GLU A 68 -16.61 13.11 4.49
N LYS A 69 -17.44 14.12 4.77
CA LYS A 69 -18.86 14.11 4.38
C LYS A 69 -19.05 14.31 2.87
N GLU A 70 -18.14 15.03 2.23
CA GLU A 70 -18.27 15.47 0.84
C GLU A 70 -17.18 14.88 -0.07
N LEU A 71 -16.01 14.60 0.51
CA LEU A 71 -14.81 14.21 -0.21
C LEU A 71 -14.41 12.77 0.13
N SER A 72 -13.77 12.10 -0.82
CA SER A 72 -13.03 10.89 -0.52
C SER A 72 -11.85 11.19 0.41
N ARG A 73 -11.30 10.15 1.04
CA ARG A 73 -10.18 10.31 1.97
C ARG A 73 -8.95 10.91 1.31
N GLU A 74 -8.61 10.48 0.09
CA GLU A 74 -7.51 11.06 -0.67
C GLU A 74 -7.73 12.55 -0.99
N GLU A 75 -8.96 12.94 -1.32
CA GLU A 75 -9.32 14.34 -1.58
C GLU A 75 -9.30 15.17 -0.30
N ALA A 76 -9.80 14.62 0.82
CA ALA A 76 -9.75 15.25 2.13
C ALA A 76 -8.30 15.47 2.61
N ALA A 77 -7.40 14.50 2.36
CA ALA A 77 -5.98 14.60 2.70
C ALA A 77 -5.25 15.69 1.92
N LEU A 78 -5.69 16.00 0.69
CA LEU A 78 -5.18 17.15 -0.05
C LEU A 78 -5.84 18.45 0.41
N ARG A 79 -7.16 18.44 0.59
CA ARG A 79 -7.95 19.63 0.95
C ARG A 79 -7.64 20.17 2.35
N ILE A 80 -7.26 19.32 3.30
CA ILE A 80 -6.83 19.75 4.64
C ILE A 80 -5.62 20.68 4.57
N GLY A 81 -4.79 20.59 3.51
CA GLY A 81 -3.67 21.50 3.27
C GLY A 81 -4.08 22.98 3.24
N ASP A 82 -5.28 23.29 2.74
CA ASP A 82 -5.78 24.68 2.72
C ASP A 82 -6.07 25.22 4.12
N ASP A 83 -6.51 24.35 5.04
CA ASP A 83 -6.76 24.71 6.43
C ASP A 83 -5.45 25.06 7.16
N PHE A 84 -4.35 24.36 6.83
CA PHE A 84 -3.00 24.68 7.32
C PHE A 84 -2.45 25.98 6.71
N VAL A 85 -2.65 26.21 5.40
CA VAL A 85 -2.29 27.50 4.76
C VAL A 85 -3.03 28.66 5.42
N ALA A 86 -4.29 28.45 5.81
CA ALA A 86 -5.10 29.40 6.56
C ALA A 86 -4.76 29.47 8.07
N ARG A 87 -3.77 28.71 8.55
CA ARG A 87 -3.28 28.68 9.94
C ARG A 87 -4.37 28.36 10.95
N ARG A 88 -5.29 27.46 10.59
CA ARG A 88 -6.44 27.13 11.45
C ARG A 88 -6.07 26.36 12.71
N PHE A 89 -4.90 25.74 12.77
CA PHE A 89 -4.48 24.88 13.89
C PHE A 89 -3.27 25.46 14.66
N GLY A 90 -2.94 26.74 14.43
CA GLY A 90 -1.96 27.47 15.23
C GLY A 90 -0.58 27.63 14.60
N GLU A 91 -0.41 27.25 13.34
CA GLU A 91 0.87 27.37 12.61
C GLU A 91 1.33 28.82 12.50
N THR A 92 2.61 29.06 12.78
CA THR A 92 3.20 30.41 12.80
C THR A 92 4.18 30.65 11.66
N THR A 93 4.86 29.60 11.18
CA THR A 93 5.87 29.66 10.12
C THR A 93 5.48 28.88 8.86
N PRO A 94 6.03 29.21 7.67
CA PRO A 94 5.82 28.41 6.46
C PRO A 94 6.24 26.94 6.62
N GLU A 95 7.34 26.69 7.32
CA GLU A 95 7.82 25.33 7.62
C GLU A 95 6.85 24.55 8.50
N GLU A 96 6.26 25.15 9.53
CA GLU A 96 5.21 24.52 10.34
C GLU A 96 3.98 24.20 9.50
N ILE A 97 3.54 25.11 8.63
CA ILE A 97 2.42 24.86 7.71
C ILE A 97 2.68 23.63 6.82
N LEU A 98 3.90 23.53 6.27
CA LEU A 98 4.28 22.41 5.42
C LEU A 98 4.38 21.11 6.20
N ASP A 99 5.08 21.10 7.34
CA ASP A 99 5.24 19.92 8.19
C ASP A 99 3.89 19.38 8.65
N HIS A 100 3.05 20.24 9.22
CA HIS A 100 1.74 19.85 9.75
C HIS A 100 0.81 19.33 8.65
N ALA A 101 0.77 20.00 7.49
CA ALA A 101 -0.07 19.54 6.38
C ALA A 101 0.35 18.16 5.86
N ILE A 102 1.67 17.92 5.71
CA ILE A 102 2.20 16.64 5.23
C ILE A 102 1.91 15.53 6.25
N ARG A 103 2.13 15.79 7.55
CA ARG A 103 1.86 14.81 8.62
C ARG A 103 0.37 14.52 8.78
N ALA A 104 -0.48 15.54 8.71
CA ALA A 104 -1.94 15.39 8.75
C ALA A 104 -2.45 14.55 7.58
N ALA A 105 -1.99 14.83 6.36
CA ALA A 105 -2.34 14.02 5.20
C ALA A 105 -1.84 12.58 5.35
N MET A 106 -0.60 12.38 5.80
CA MET A 106 -0.07 11.03 6.07
C MET A 106 -0.93 10.29 7.11
N ALA A 107 -1.29 10.94 8.21
CA ALA A 107 -2.10 10.34 9.27
C ALA A 107 -3.50 9.98 8.77
N LEU A 108 -4.14 10.87 8.01
CA LEU A 108 -5.45 10.61 7.43
C LEU A 108 -5.40 9.42 6.46
N LEU A 109 -4.42 9.39 5.55
CA LEU A 109 -4.27 8.35 4.53
C LEU A 109 -3.90 6.98 5.10
N THR A 110 -3.21 6.97 6.23
CA THR A 110 -2.78 5.74 6.93
C THR A 110 -3.70 5.39 8.11
N GLU A 111 -4.86 6.02 8.17
CA GLU A 111 -5.89 5.82 9.19
C GLU A 111 -5.46 6.09 10.65
N GLY A 112 -4.33 6.76 10.84
CA GLY A 112 -3.71 6.96 12.15
C GLY A 112 -3.31 5.66 12.85
N VAL A 113 -3.06 4.58 12.10
CA VAL A 113 -2.71 3.25 12.67
C VAL A 113 -1.25 2.85 12.48
N VAL A 114 -0.46 3.67 11.78
CA VAL A 114 0.97 3.41 11.54
C VAL A 114 1.80 4.59 12.06
N ALA A 115 3.08 4.33 12.33
CA ALA A 115 4.02 5.34 12.83
C ALA A 115 4.53 6.31 11.75
N ALA A 116 4.15 6.14 10.48
CA ALA A 116 4.64 6.97 9.39
C ALA A 116 4.45 8.50 9.57
N PRO A 117 3.34 9.02 10.12
CA PRO A 117 3.18 10.46 10.33
C PRO A 117 4.14 11.03 11.36
N THR A 118 4.60 10.25 12.33
CA THR A 118 5.46 10.68 13.43
C THR A 118 6.93 10.31 13.16
N GLU A 119 7.19 9.04 12.87
CA GLU A 119 8.53 8.47 12.69
C GLU A 119 8.96 8.33 11.22
N GLY A 120 8.03 8.38 10.26
CA GLY A 120 8.36 8.25 8.83
C GLY A 120 8.83 9.56 8.18
N ILE A 121 8.44 10.70 8.76
CA ILE A 121 8.87 12.04 8.34
C ILE A 121 9.75 12.61 9.45
N ALA A 122 11.05 12.63 9.22
CA ALA A 122 12.02 13.12 10.18
C ALA A 122 11.95 14.65 10.32
N LYS A 123 11.86 15.36 9.19
CA LYS A 123 11.88 16.81 9.14
C LYS A 123 11.28 17.33 7.85
N VAL A 124 10.69 18.51 7.90
CA VAL A 124 10.36 19.33 6.73
C VAL A 124 11.12 20.66 6.81
N SER A 125 11.70 21.11 5.69
CA SER A 125 12.44 22.38 5.64
C SER A 125 12.34 23.05 4.28
N ILE A 126 12.78 24.31 4.23
CA ILE A 126 12.91 25.08 3.00
C ILE A 126 14.39 25.20 2.64
N GLY A 127 14.74 24.78 1.42
CA GLY A 127 16.08 24.94 0.83
C GLY A 127 16.13 26.08 -0.17
N LYS A 128 17.32 26.38 -0.70
CA LYS A 128 17.54 27.39 -1.75
C LYS A 128 18.17 26.79 -3.00
N ASN A 129 17.53 27.02 -4.15
CA ASN A 129 18.06 26.70 -5.48
C ASN A 129 19.22 27.63 -5.85
N ASP A 130 19.93 27.31 -6.93
CA ASP A 130 21.09 28.09 -7.40
C ASP A 130 20.69 29.47 -7.95
N ASP A 131 19.44 29.60 -8.39
CA ASP A 131 18.84 30.87 -8.79
C ASP A 131 18.32 31.71 -7.61
N GLY A 132 18.50 31.22 -6.37
CA GLY A 132 18.08 31.87 -5.13
C GLY A 132 16.63 31.62 -4.73
N THR A 133 15.84 30.92 -5.54
CA THR A 133 14.45 30.57 -5.22
C THR A 133 14.37 29.53 -4.11
N ASP A 134 13.35 29.65 -3.26
CA ASP A 134 13.10 28.71 -2.18
C ASP A 134 12.39 27.45 -2.69
N TYR A 135 12.67 26.27 -2.12
CA TYR A 135 12.01 25.01 -2.45
C TYR A 135 11.77 24.13 -1.22
N LEU A 136 10.76 23.26 -1.28
CA LEU A 136 10.41 22.33 -0.21
C LEU A 136 11.34 21.12 -0.16
N ARG A 137 11.81 20.76 1.04
CA ARG A 137 12.55 19.54 1.36
C ARG A 137 11.78 18.71 2.39
N ILE A 138 11.59 17.43 2.11
CA ILE A 138 10.97 16.48 3.05
C ILE A 138 12.00 15.38 3.35
N TYR A 139 12.37 15.21 4.61
CA TYR A 139 13.32 14.20 5.06
C TYR A 139 12.53 12.99 5.53
N TYR A 140 12.62 11.90 4.77
CA TYR A 140 11.99 10.63 5.11
C TYR A 140 12.94 9.70 5.87
N ALA A 141 12.40 8.95 6.82
CA ALA A 141 13.12 7.92 7.57
C ALA A 141 12.60 6.51 7.24
N GLY A 142 13.33 5.47 7.66
CA GLY A 142 12.99 4.07 7.37
C GLY A 142 11.54 3.63 7.71
N PRO A 143 10.94 4.07 8.84
CA PRO A 143 9.56 3.74 9.19
C PRO A 143 8.51 4.14 8.15
N ILE A 144 8.84 5.04 7.21
CA ILE A 144 7.98 5.42 6.09
C ILE A 144 7.51 4.22 5.25
N ARG A 145 8.25 3.09 5.26
CA ARG A 145 7.85 1.87 4.55
C ARG A 145 6.48 1.35 5.01
N SER A 146 6.15 1.50 6.29
CA SER A 146 4.90 1.03 6.89
C SER A 146 3.66 1.75 6.37
N ALA A 147 3.81 2.99 5.87
CA ALA A 147 2.72 3.76 5.28
C ALA A 147 2.17 3.13 3.99
N GLY A 148 3.01 2.34 3.31
CA GLY A 148 2.75 1.85 1.96
C GLY A 148 2.92 2.93 0.88
N GLY A 149 3.13 2.48 -0.36
CA GLY A 149 3.48 3.36 -1.48
C GLY A 149 2.47 4.47 -1.78
N THR A 150 1.17 4.24 -1.54
CA THR A 150 0.15 5.25 -1.83
C THR A 150 0.29 6.45 -0.90
N ALA A 151 0.46 6.23 0.40
CA ALA A 151 0.62 7.30 1.38
C ALA A 151 1.97 8.03 1.20
N GLN A 152 3.04 7.30 0.89
CA GLN A 152 4.35 7.86 0.50
C GLN A 152 4.24 8.81 -0.70
N ALA A 153 3.52 8.41 -1.74
CA ALA A 153 3.36 9.22 -2.93
C ALA A 153 2.51 10.47 -2.66
N LEU A 154 1.41 10.31 -1.92
CA LEU A 154 0.50 11.40 -1.62
C LEU A 154 1.10 12.41 -0.65
N SER A 155 2.02 12.02 0.25
CA SER A 155 2.72 12.99 1.09
C SER A 155 3.59 13.95 0.28
N VAL A 156 4.21 13.49 -0.81
CA VAL A 156 4.93 14.35 -1.76
C VAL A 156 3.94 15.27 -2.49
N LEU A 157 2.80 14.74 -2.92
CA LEU A 157 1.78 15.53 -3.63
C LEU A 157 1.16 16.62 -2.74
N VAL A 158 0.90 16.33 -1.48
CA VAL A 158 0.40 17.31 -0.49
C VAL A 158 1.46 18.37 -0.24
N GLY A 159 2.72 17.98 -0.07
CA GLY A 159 3.83 18.92 0.04
C GLY A 159 3.89 19.87 -1.16
N ASP A 160 3.74 19.34 -2.37
CA ASP A 160 3.69 20.14 -3.60
C ASP A 160 2.47 21.08 -3.67
N TYR A 161 1.30 20.61 -3.25
CA TYR A 161 0.09 21.41 -3.21
C TYR A 161 0.23 22.61 -2.25
N VAL A 162 0.70 22.36 -1.03
CA VAL A 162 0.83 23.38 0.02
C VAL A 162 1.96 24.36 -0.32
N ARG A 163 3.11 23.88 -0.82
CA ARG A 163 4.23 24.76 -1.19
C ARG A 163 3.85 25.72 -2.32
N GLN A 164 3.02 25.29 -3.28
CA GLN A 164 2.47 26.18 -4.31
C GLN A 164 1.57 27.26 -3.70
N ALA A 165 0.69 26.90 -2.76
CA ALA A 165 -0.19 27.86 -2.08
C ALA A 165 0.59 28.90 -1.25
N LEU A 166 1.76 28.52 -0.71
CA LEU A 166 2.67 29.42 0.00
C LEU A 166 3.59 30.23 -0.92
N GLY A 167 3.53 30.04 -2.24
CA GLY A 167 4.40 30.74 -3.20
C GLY A 167 5.85 30.24 -3.21
N ILE A 168 6.12 29.06 -2.66
CA ILE A 168 7.45 28.43 -2.66
C ILE A 168 7.71 27.79 -4.03
N GLY A 169 8.91 28.03 -4.56
CA GLY A 169 9.35 27.53 -5.86
C GLY A 169 9.44 26.01 -5.94
N ARG A 170 9.74 25.51 -7.14
CA ARG A 170 10.02 24.08 -7.35
C ARG A 170 11.46 23.78 -7.00
N TYR A 171 11.73 22.55 -6.58
CA TYR A 171 13.09 22.03 -6.52
C TYR A 171 13.69 21.94 -7.93
N ILE A 172 14.93 22.40 -8.07
CA ILE A 172 15.73 22.31 -9.29
C ILE A 172 16.99 21.50 -8.94
N PRO A 173 17.00 20.18 -9.19
CA PRO A 173 18.12 19.33 -8.81
C PRO A 173 19.36 19.64 -9.66
N ARG A 174 20.54 19.57 -9.04
CA ARG A 174 21.81 19.58 -9.77
C ARG A 174 22.08 18.20 -10.39
N PRO A 175 22.81 18.10 -11.52
CA PRO A 175 23.08 16.80 -12.16
C PRO A 175 23.73 15.78 -11.22
N GLU A 176 24.67 16.22 -10.38
CA GLU A 176 25.33 15.37 -9.38
C GLU A 176 24.38 14.88 -8.28
N GLU A 177 23.33 15.64 -7.96
CA GLU A 177 22.29 15.22 -7.02
C GLU A 177 21.43 14.13 -7.65
N VAL A 178 21.09 14.24 -8.93
CA VAL A 178 20.33 13.20 -9.64
C VAL A 178 21.09 11.87 -9.65
N GLU A 179 22.37 11.91 -10.02
CA GLU A 179 23.18 10.69 -10.05
C GLU A 179 23.43 10.11 -8.64
N ARG A 180 23.52 10.98 -7.62
CA ARG A 180 23.57 10.55 -6.21
C ARG A 180 22.34 9.74 -5.80
N TYR A 181 21.13 10.17 -6.18
CA TYR A 181 19.91 9.40 -5.91
C TYR A 181 19.93 8.04 -6.62
N ILE A 182 20.40 7.97 -7.87
CA ILE A 182 20.46 6.73 -8.64
C ILE A 182 21.41 5.72 -7.99
N GLU A 183 22.58 6.18 -7.55
CA GLU A 183 23.54 5.36 -6.81
C GLU A 183 22.92 4.83 -5.51
N GLU A 184 22.34 5.71 -4.69
CA GLU A 184 21.73 5.35 -3.42
C GLU A 184 20.59 4.35 -3.58
N ILE A 185 19.69 4.54 -4.55
CA ILE A 185 18.54 3.65 -4.77
C ILE A 185 19.00 2.24 -5.16
N ARG A 186 20.03 2.14 -6.02
CA ARG A 186 20.60 0.85 -6.42
C ARG A 186 21.31 0.17 -5.27
N GLN A 187 22.10 0.91 -4.52
CA GLN A 187 22.79 0.41 -3.34
C GLN A 187 21.78 -0.05 -2.28
N TYR A 188 20.75 0.74 -2.02
CA TYR A 188 19.66 0.40 -1.12
C TYR A 188 18.95 -0.88 -1.54
N ASN A 189 18.65 -1.07 -2.84
CA ASN A 189 18.02 -2.29 -3.32
C ASN A 189 18.85 -3.57 -3.08
N ASN A 190 20.18 -3.44 -3.03
CA ASN A 190 21.07 -4.56 -2.70
C ASN A 190 21.07 -4.89 -1.20
N ILE A 191 20.82 -3.89 -0.34
CA ILE A 191 20.70 -4.04 1.11
C ILE A 191 19.31 -4.54 1.50
N MET A 192 18.28 -3.86 0.99
CA MET A 192 16.86 -4.10 1.22
C MET A 192 16.12 -4.16 -0.11
N SER A 193 15.53 -5.31 -0.45
CA SER A 193 14.82 -5.46 -1.72
C SER A 193 13.64 -4.51 -1.83
N LEU A 194 13.63 -3.70 -2.90
CA LEU A 194 12.53 -2.81 -3.25
C LEU A 194 11.42 -3.59 -3.96
N GLN A 195 10.16 -3.18 -3.77
CA GLN A 195 9.03 -3.74 -4.50
C GLN A 195 9.06 -3.44 -6.01
N TYR A 196 9.73 -2.35 -6.38
CA TYR A 196 9.96 -1.93 -7.75
C TYR A 196 11.29 -1.19 -7.79
N LEU A 197 12.20 -1.64 -8.66
CA LEU A 197 13.43 -0.92 -8.97
C LEU A 197 13.23 -0.26 -10.33
N PRO A 198 13.04 1.07 -10.39
CA PRO A 198 12.91 1.79 -11.65
C PRO A 198 14.22 1.75 -12.45
N SER A 199 14.13 1.93 -13.76
CA SER A 199 15.31 2.13 -14.62
C SER A 199 16.02 3.45 -14.28
N GLU A 200 17.28 3.62 -14.68
CA GLU A 200 17.95 4.93 -14.46
C GLU A 200 17.22 6.06 -15.18
N GLU A 201 16.65 5.81 -16.35
CA GLU A 201 15.90 6.81 -17.12
C GLU A 201 14.62 7.22 -16.39
N GLU A 202 13.91 6.25 -15.79
CA GLU A 202 12.76 6.54 -14.92
C GLU A 202 13.18 7.34 -13.70
N LEU A 203 14.30 6.97 -13.05
CA LEU A 203 14.82 7.72 -11.90
C LEU A 203 15.19 9.15 -12.27
N ARG A 204 15.96 9.36 -13.36
CA ARG A 204 16.30 10.71 -13.86
C ARG A 204 15.04 11.53 -14.16
N THR A 205 14.02 10.90 -14.74
CA THR A 205 12.74 11.55 -15.03
C THR A 205 12.03 11.97 -13.75
N ILE A 206 11.93 11.07 -12.76
CA ILE A 206 11.27 11.35 -11.47
C ILE A 206 12.01 12.45 -10.71
N ILE A 207 13.32 12.30 -10.51
CA ILE A 207 14.11 13.22 -9.70
C ILE A 207 14.21 14.58 -10.39
N GLY A 208 14.43 14.60 -11.71
CA GLY A 208 14.54 15.83 -12.50
C GLY A 208 13.26 16.65 -12.57
N ASN A 209 12.09 16.01 -12.45
CA ASN A 209 10.80 16.68 -12.58
C ASN A 209 10.02 16.84 -11.27
N CYS A 210 10.37 16.11 -10.20
CA CYS A 210 9.68 16.23 -8.92
C CYS A 210 9.87 17.65 -8.36
N PRO A 211 8.78 18.40 -8.13
CA PRO A 211 8.87 19.78 -7.65
C PRO A 211 9.27 19.89 -6.18
N VAL A 212 9.30 18.78 -5.46
CA VAL A 212 9.66 18.67 -4.05
C VAL A 212 10.95 17.86 -3.93
N CYS A 213 11.89 18.30 -3.11
CA CYS A 213 13.10 17.55 -2.83
C CYS A 213 12.78 16.43 -1.82
N ILE A 214 12.88 15.18 -2.28
CA ILE A 214 12.65 13.97 -1.47
C ILE A 214 13.97 13.59 -0.84
N ASP A 215 14.20 14.08 0.37
CA ASP A 215 15.42 13.81 1.13
C ASP A 215 15.20 12.69 2.15
N GLY A 216 16.22 12.39 2.96
CA GLY A 216 16.08 11.41 4.01
C GLY A 216 17.21 11.40 5.02
N GLU A 217 16.94 10.76 6.15
CA GLU A 217 17.94 10.48 7.16
C GLU A 217 18.90 9.37 6.70
N PRO A 218 20.12 9.33 7.26
CA PRO A 218 21.06 8.23 7.03
C PRO A 218 20.56 6.94 7.69
N THR A 219 19.78 6.12 6.98
CA THR A 219 19.17 4.91 7.55
C THR A 219 20.08 3.69 7.51
N GLU A 220 21.02 3.66 6.57
CA GLU A 220 21.96 2.53 6.40
C GLU A 220 23.37 2.87 6.86
N ARG A 221 24.20 1.84 7.03
CA ARG A 221 25.60 2.00 7.45
C ARG A 221 26.54 2.23 6.28
N GLU A 222 26.13 1.79 5.11
CA GLU A 222 26.91 1.87 3.88
C GLU A 222 26.96 3.31 3.38
N GLU A 223 28.17 3.75 3.09
CA GLU A 223 28.39 5.03 2.41
C GLU A 223 28.30 4.87 0.90
N VAL A 224 27.95 5.97 0.23
CA VAL A 224 28.05 6.06 -1.23
C VAL A 224 29.51 6.15 -1.65
N SER A 225 29.79 5.54 -2.79
CA SER A 225 31.10 5.51 -3.43
C SER A 225 31.35 6.76 -4.28
N GLY A 226 30.34 7.21 -5.04
CA GLY A 226 30.34 8.43 -5.82
C GLY A 226 29.58 9.57 -5.13
N TYR A 227 29.65 10.78 -5.72
CA TYR A 227 28.82 11.93 -5.35
C TYR A 227 28.76 12.23 -3.83
N ARG A 228 29.94 12.24 -3.20
CA ARG A 228 30.11 12.53 -1.78
C ARG A 228 30.22 14.04 -1.51
N ASN A 229 29.88 14.44 -0.30
CA ASN A 229 30.01 15.81 0.20
C ASN A 229 29.31 16.85 -0.69
N LEU A 230 28.14 16.50 -1.22
CA LEU A 230 27.32 17.46 -1.97
C LEU A 230 26.78 18.52 -1.02
N GLU A 231 26.84 19.78 -1.43
CA GLU A 231 26.44 20.93 -0.61
C GLU A 231 25.03 20.81 -0.02
N ARG A 232 24.08 20.30 -0.80
CA ARG A 232 22.67 20.16 -0.39
C ARG A 232 22.34 18.80 0.23
N VAL A 233 23.27 17.84 0.27
CA VAL A 233 23.04 16.51 0.86
C VAL A 233 23.87 16.37 2.13
N GLU A 234 23.20 16.34 3.27
CA GLU A 234 23.83 16.44 4.60
C GLU A 234 24.62 15.19 5.02
N THR A 235 24.53 14.10 4.26
CA THR A 235 25.15 12.81 4.58
C THR A 235 25.79 12.15 3.37
N ASN A 236 26.75 11.25 3.62
CA ASN A 236 27.34 10.34 2.63
C ASN A 236 26.81 8.90 2.75
N THR A 237 25.91 8.62 3.67
CA THR A 237 25.27 7.31 3.82
C THR A 237 23.97 7.22 3.03
N VAL A 238 23.56 5.99 2.74
CA VAL A 238 22.33 5.71 1.98
C VAL A 238 21.09 6.14 2.78
N ARG A 239 20.21 6.90 2.13
CA ARG A 239 18.94 7.39 2.66
C ARG A 239 17.79 6.48 2.24
N GLY A 240 17.53 5.44 3.03
CA GLY A 240 16.51 4.43 2.69
C GLY A 240 15.09 4.97 2.63
N GLY A 241 14.73 5.95 3.49
CA GLY A 241 13.43 6.62 3.44
C GLY A 241 13.18 7.32 2.09
N MET A 242 14.19 8.03 1.58
CA MET A 242 14.15 8.64 0.24
C MET A 242 13.98 7.55 -0.84
N ALA A 243 14.79 6.49 -0.78
CA ALA A 243 14.74 5.43 -1.79
C ALA A 243 13.36 4.78 -1.86
N LEU A 244 12.72 4.53 -0.72
CA LEU A 244 11.37 3.98 -0.64
C LEU A 244 10.32 4.93 -1.25
N VAL A 245 10.34 6.21 -0.90
CA VAL A 245 9.35 7.18 -1.41
C VAL A 245 9.50 7.41 -2.91
N VAL A 246 10.72 7.46 -3.44
CA VAL A 246 10.95 7.60 -4.88
C VAL A 246 10.48 6.36 -5.64
N THR A 247 10.80 5.16 -5.13
CA THR A 247 10.59 3.91 -5.89
C THR A 247 9.25 3.22 -5.59
N GLU A 248 8.94 2.95 -4.33
CA GLU A 248 7.69 2.28 -3.91
C GLU A 248 6.52 3.27 -3.83
N GLY A 249 6.81 4.56 -3.64
CA GLY A 249 5.87 5.67 -3.72
C GLY A 249 5.66 6.16 -5.14
N LEU A 250 6.47 7.14 -5.58
CA LEU A 250 6.27 7.84 -6.85
C LEU A 250 6.27 6.91 -8.07
N ALA A 251 7.31 6.09 -8.23
CA ALA A 251 7.42 5.24 -9.40
C ALA A 251 6.35 4.14 -9.39
N LEU A 252 6.28 3.30 -8.35
CA LEU A 252 5.34 2.17 -8.31
C LEU A 252 3.86 2.60 -8.26
N LYS A 253 3.55 3.81 -7.75
CA LYS A 253 2.17 4.31 -7.64
C LYS A 253 1.84 5.43 -8.63
N ALA A 254 2.65 5.67 -9.65
CA ALA A 254 2.40 6.69 -10.68
C ALA A 254 0.95 6.71 -11.21
N PRO A 255 0.30 5.56 -11.55
CA PRO A 255 -1.08 5.58 -12.04
C PRO A 255 -2.08 6.15 -11.02
N LYS A 256 -1.89 5.85 -9.74
CA LYS A 256 -2.76 6.34 -8.66
C LYS A 256 -2.51 7.84 -8.39
N ILE A 257 -1.27 8.31 -8.54
CA ILE A 257 -0.92 9.73 -8.43
C ILE A 257 -1.58 10.53 -9.56
N VAL A 258 -1.43 10.08 -10.81
CA VAL A 258 -2.02 10.72 -12.00
C VAL A 258 -3.54 10.87 -11.84
N ASN A 259 -4.23 9.85 -11.33
CA ASN A 259 -5.67 9.94 -11.07
C ASN A 259 -6.02 11.02 -10.05
N ASN A 260 -5.26 11.14 -8.95
CA ASN A 260 -5.48 12.18 -7.95
C ASN A 260 -5.15 13.58 -8.48
N VAL A 261 -4.04 13.73 -9.21
CA VAL A 261 -3.64 14.96 -9.90
C VAL A 261 -4.74 15.45 -10.84
N ARG A 262 -5.34 14.54 -11.65
CA ARG A 262 -6.44 14.87 -12.57
C ARG A 262 -7.71 15.31 -11.83
N LYS A 263 -8.12 14.57 -10.80
CA LYS A 263 -9.31 14.89 -10.00
C LYS A 263 -9.17 16.25 -9.31
N MET A 264 -8.00 16.51 -8.72
CA MET A 264 -7.72 17.72 -7.95
C MET A 264 -7.17 18.87 -8.79
N LYS A 265 -6.97 18.65 -10.09
CA LYS A 265 -6.46 19.64 -11.07
C LYS A 265 -5.13 20.28 -10.63
N ILE A 266 -4.23 19.45 -10.08
CA ILE A 266 -2.90 19.90 -9.62
C ILE A 266 -1.99 20.06 -10.84
N ALA A 267 -1.37 21.23 -11.00
CA ALA A 267 -0.45 21.49 -12.10
C ALA A 267 0.96 20.93 -11.83
N GLY A 268 1.75 20.71 -12.88
CA GLY A 268 3.18 20.36 -12.77
C GLY A 268 3.53 18.87 -12.71
N TRP A 269 2.54 17.98 -12.84
CA TRP A 269 2.72 16.52 -12.76
C TRP A 269 2.50 15.77 -14.09
N GLY A 270 2.40 16.49 -15.21
CA GLY A 270 2.19 15.87 -16.54
C GLY A 270 3.30 14.91 -16.96
N TRP A 271 4.51 15.11 -16.45
CA TRP A 271 5.66 14.24 -16.69
C TRP A 271 5.46 12.80 -16.17
N LEU A 272 4.60 12.56 -15.18
CA LEU A 272 4.27 11.20 -14.75
C LEU A 272 3.47 10.46 -15.84
N GLU A 273 2.59 11.16 -16.55
CA GLU A 273 1.82 10.58 -17.66
C GLU A 273 2.75 10.25 -18.83
N GLU A 274 3.69 11.14 -19.15
CA GLU A 274 4.71 10.93 -20.17
C GLU A 274 5.63 9.76 -19.82
N MET A 275 6.07 9.69 -18.55
CA MET A 275 6.86 8.56 -18.05
C MET A 275 6.10 7.25 -18.23
N MET A 276 4.83 7.20 -17.82
CA MET A 276 3.99 6.01 -17.98
C MET A 276 3.76 5.61 -19.44
N ALA A 277 3.70 6.59 -20.36
CA ALA A 277 3.52 6.35 -21.79
C ALA A 277 4.82 5.92 -22.50
N GLY A 278 5.98 6.46 -22.10
CA GLY A 278 7.29 6.17 -22.69
C GLY A 278 7.96 4.90 -22.15
N SER A 279 7.67 4.55 -20.90
CA SER A 279 8.17 3.33 -20.29
C SER A 279 7.31 2.13 -20.71
N GLY A 280 7.85 1.28 -21.59
CA GLY A 280 7.27 -0.05 -21.83
C GLY A 280 7.21 -0.93 -20.56
N ALA A 281 7.77 -0.47 -19.44
CA ALA A 281 7.70 -1.05 -18.11
C ALA A 281 6.39 -0.72 -17.36
N PHE A 282 5.78 0.46 -17.58
CA PHE A 282 4.49 0.82 -16.99
C PHE A 282 3.30 0.25 -17.74
N ALA A 283 3.45 -0.07 -19.03
CA ALA A 283 2.57 -1.01 -19.74
C ALA A 283 2.60 -2.43 -19.12
N LYS A 284 3.61 -2.76 -18.29
CA LYS A 284 3.74 -4.05 -17.58
C LYS A 284 3.50 -3.97 -16.06
N SER A 285 3.41 -2.78 -15.47
CA SER A 285 3.25 -2.58 -14.02
C SER A 285 1.98 -1.80 -13.64
N GLY A 286 1.40 -1.03 -14.57
CA GLY A 286 0.02 -0.58 -14.53
C GLY A 286 -0.90 -1.66 -15.06
N ASP A 287 -2.06 -1.82 -14.44
CA ASP A 287 -3.12 -2.73 -14.88
C ASP A 287 -3.88 -2.21 -16.12
N ASP A 288 -3.20 -1.40 -16.94
CA ASP A 288 -3.81 -0.49 -17.93
C ASP A 288 -3.49 -0.89 -19.38
N ASP A 289 -3.23 -2.16 -19.62
CA ASP A 289 -3.01 -2.69 -20.97
C ASP A 289 -4.32 -3.23 -21.57
N GLU A 290 -5.50 -2.67 -21.26
CA GLU A 290 -6.75 -3.38 -21.57
C GLU A 290 -8.01 -2.53 -21.80
N LYS A 291 -7.88 -1.29 -22.29
CA LYS A 291 -8.97 -0.67 -23.07
C LYS A 291 -8.91 -1.14 -24.53
N GLY A 292 -9.32 -2.40 -24.75
CA GLY A 292 -9.62 -2.94 -26.10
C GLY A 292 -8.68 -4.03 -26.65
N GLY A 293 -7.75 -4.55 -25.86
CA GLY A 293 -6.83 -5.64 -26.25
C GLY A 293 -7.13 -6.96 -25.51
N ALA A 294 -6.78 -8.10 -26.14
CA ALA A 294 -6.94 -9.43 -25.54
C ALA A 294 -6.05 -9.61 -24.31
N ILE A 295 -6.61 -10.16 -23.23
CA ILE A 295 -5.94 -10.39 -21.95
C ILE A 295 -4.70 -11.28 -22.11
N ARG A 296 -3.52 -10.79 -21.68
CA ARG A 296 -2.23 -11.51 -21.80
C ARG A 296 -1.75 -12.16 -20.50
N PRO A 297 -1.02 -13.29 -20.54
CA PRO A 297 -0.51 -13.92 -19.32
C PRO A 297 0.54 -13.06 -18.60
N LYS A 298 0.48 -12.98 -17.27
CA LYS A 298 1.44 -12.25 -16.41
C LYS A 298 2.35 -13.22 -15.65
N ASP A 299 3.66 -13.13 -15.83
CA ASP A 299 4.66 -14.02 -15.21
C ASP A 299 5.24 -13.49 -13.90
N LYS A 300 4.79 -12.32 -13.44
CA LYS A 300 5.40 -11.58 -12.31
C LYS A 300 5.49 -12.39 -11.02
N TYR A 301 4.49 -13.23 -10.72
CA TYR A 301 4.50 -14.06 -9.50
C TYR A 301 5.55 -15.18 -9.51
N LEU A 302 6.10 -15.52 -10.68
CA LEU A 302 7.14 -16.54 -10.85
C LEU A 302 8.56 -15.98 -10.67
N ARG A 303 8.77 -14.66 -10.75
CA ARG A 303 10.12 -14.06 -10.76
C ARG A 303 10.87 -14.16 -9.43
N ASP A 304 10.13 -14.28 -8.32
CA ASP A 304 10.70 -14.40 -6.96
C ASP A 304 10.54 -15.82 -6.39
N LEU A 305 10.71 -16.85 -7.23
CA LEU A 305 10.61 -18.23 -6.79
C LEU A 305 11.78 -18.58 -5.85
N ILE A 306 11.45 -18.77 -4.57
CA ILE A 306 12.37 -19.25 -3.54
C ILE A 306 12.16 -20.76 -3.39
N GLY A 307 13.24 -21.50 -3.16
CA GLY A 307 13.17 -22.93 -2.84
C GLY A 307 12.18 -23.21 -1.72
N GLY A 308 11.32 -24.22 -1.90
CA GLY A 308 10.26 -24.58 -0.96
C GLY A 308 8.90 -23.92 -1.19
N ARG A 309 8.78 -22.99 -2.15
CA ARG A 309 7.47 -22.44 -2.58
C ARG A 309 7.05 -23.08 -3.91
N PRO A 310 6.05 -23.99 -3.91
CA PRO A 310 5.61 -24.63 -5.13
C PRO A 310 4.89 -23.67 -6.07
N VAL A 311 4.95 -23.95 -7.37
CA VAL A 311 4.14 -23.31 -8.40
C VAL A 311 2.92 -24.18 -8.65
N PHE A 312 1.73 -23.70 -8.31
CA PHE A 312 0.49 -24.46 -8.49
C PHE A 312 -0.06 -24.40 -9.92
N SER A 313 0.23 -23.32 -10.65
CA SER A 313 -0.10 -23.22 -12.07
C SER A 313 0.79 -22.18 -12.75
N HIS A 314 0.90 -22.29 -14.08
CA HIS A 314 1.53 -21.27 -14.92
C HIS A 314 0.49 -20.23 -15.40
N PRO A 315 0.93 -19.03 -15.81
CA PRO A 315 0.03 -17.93 -16.17
C PRO A 315 -0.98 -18.34 -17.26
N MET A 316 -2.26 -18.10 -17.01
CA MET A 316 -3.39 -18.47 -17.90
C MET A 316 -3.36 -19.92 -18.44
N ARG A 317 -2.69 -20.86 -17.75
CA ARG A 317 -2.55 -22.24 -18.23
C ARG A 317 -3.85 -23.02 -17.99
N LYS A 318 -4.36 -23.66 -19.05
CA LYS A 318 -5.47 -24.62 -18.94
C LYS A 318 -5.09 -25.76 -17.98
N GLY A 319 -6.00 -26.13 -17.08
CA GLY A 319 -5.74 -27.05 -15.97
C GLY A 319 -5.25 -26.37 -14.68
N GLY A 320 -4.95 -25.07 -14.72
CA GLY A 320 -4.79 -24.26 -13.51
C GLY A 320 -6.11 -24.05 -12.75
N PHE A 321 -6.11 -23.09 -11.82
CA PHE A 321 -7.33 -22.74 -11.09
C PHE A 321 -8.37 -22.12 -12.03
N ARG A 322 -9.59 -22.67 -12.01
CA ARG A 322 -10.73 -22.11 -12.74
C ARG A 322 -11.35 -20.96 -11.95
N LEU A 323 -11.40 -19.77 -12.53
CA LEU A 323 -11.99 -18.62 -11.86
C LEU A 323 -13.51 -18.80 -11.72
N ARG A 324 -14.00 -18.74 -10.48
CA ARG A 324 -15.41 -18.56 -10.15
C ARG A 324 -15.57 -17.22 -9.44
N LEU A 325 -16.42 -16.34 -9.98
CA LEU A 325 -16.72 -15.06 -9.34
C LEU A 325 -17.70 -15.29 -8.19
N GLY A 326 -17.35 -14.83 -6.98
CA GLY A 326 -18.25 -14.91 -5.84
C GLY A 326 -17.57 -14.62 -4.51
N ARG A 327 -18.38 -14.55 -3.45
CA ARG A 327 -17.92 -14.29 -2.08
C ARG A 327 -18.58 -15.27 -1.12
N SER A 328 -17.76 -16.03 -0.40
CA SER A 328 -18.18 -16.87 0.72
C SER A 328 -18.12 -16.06 2.02
N ARG A 329 -18.68 -16.62 3.10
CA ARG A 329 -18.69 -16.03 4.45
C ARG A 329 -17.29 -15.69 4.98
N ASN A 330 -16.28 -16.42 4.51
CA ASN A 330 -14.88 -16.34 4.92
C ASN A 330 -13.94 -15.87 3.79
N THR A 331 -14.47 -15.31 2.69
CA THR A 331 -13.67 -14.75 1.58
C THR A 331 -14.03 -13.30 1.25
N GLY A 332 -13.27 -12.69 0.34
CA GLY A 332 -13.23 -11.23 0.13
C GLY A 332 -12.18 -10.57 1.02
N PHE A 333 -11.96 -9.26 0.84
CA PHE A 333 -10.92 -8.52 1.59
C PHE A 333 -9.53 -9.15 1.39
N ALA A 334 -9.13 -9.30 0.13
CA ALA A 334 -7.93 -9.99 -0.32
C ALA A 334 -7.86 -11.50 0.02
N ALA A 335 -8.96 -12.13 0.41
CA ALA A 335 -9.04 -13.58 0.58
C ALA A 335 -9.76 -14.28 -0.59
N ALA A 336 -9.16 -15.37 -1.08
CA ALA A 336 -9.70 -16.25 -2.12
C ALA A 336 -10.10 -17.61 -1.53
N GLY A 337 -11.13 -18.22 -2.10
CA GLY A 337 -11.64 -19.53 -1.68
C GLY A 337 -11.12 -20.67 -2.55
N LEU A 338 -10.69 -21.76 -1.93
CA LEU A 338 -10.36 -23.03 -2.61
C LEU A 338 -11.15 -24.18 -2.00
N ASN A 339 -11.43 -25.20 -2.81
CA ASN A 339 -12.00 -26.44 -2.30
C ASN A 339 -10.97 -27.15 -1.38
N PRO A 340 -11.37 -27.65 -0.20
CA PRO A 340 -10.49 -28.43 0.68
C PRO A 340 -9.80 -29.65 0.01
N ALA A 341 -10.46 -30.29 -0.95
CA ALA A 341 -9.86 -31.36 -1.75
C ALA A 341 -8.64 -30.89 -2.54
N THR A 342 -8.71 -29.69 -3.13
CA THR A 342 -7.58 -29.05 -3.83
C THR A 342 -6.39 -28.87 -2.89
N MET A 343 -6.63 -28.39 -1.66
CA MET A 343 -5.58 -28.18 -0.66
C MET A 343 -4.80 -29.48 -0.35
N HIS A 344 -5.54 -30.57 -0.11
CA HIS A 344 -4.94 -31.88 0.17
C HIS A 344 -4.21 -32.47 -1.04
N ILE A 345 -4.81 -32.38 -2.23
CA ILE A 345 -4.23 -32.94 -3.46
C ILE A 345 -2.96 -32.20 -3.88
N LEU A 346 -2.87 -30.90 -3.59
CA LEU A 346 -1.67 -30.09 -3.79
C LEU A 346 -0.63 -30.25 -2.67
N GLY A 347 -0.69 -31.34 -1.90
CA GLY A 347 0.33 -31.71 -0.92
C GLY A 347 0.32 -30.86 0.35
N ASP A 348 -0.83 -30.33 0.75
CA ASP A 348 -1.03 -29.54 1.97
C ASP A 348 -0.17 -28.26 2.05
N PHE A 349 0.40 -27.79 0.94
CA PHE A 349 1.10 -26.51 0.88
C PHE A 349 0.14 -25.32 1.00
N LEU A 350 -1.06 -25.45 0.43
CA LEU A 350 -2.14 -24.47 0.58
C LEU A 350 -3.04 -24.91 1.72
N THR A 351 -3.17 -24.07 2.73
CA THR A 351 -4.04 -24.27 3.87
C THR A 351 -4.78 -22.97 4.20
N VAL A 352 -5.74 -23.03 5.12
CA VAL A 352 -6.44 -21.82 5.58
C VAL A 352 -5.42 -20.87 6.22
N GLY A 353 -5.34 -19.65 5.69
CA GLY A 353 -4.38 -18.63 6.12
C GLY A 353 -3.07 -18.60 5.31
N THR A 354 -2.80 -19.59 4.45
CA THR A 354 -1.65 -19.52 3.54
C THR A 354 -1.82 -18.33 2.59
N GLN A 355 -0.81 -17.47 2.47
CA GLN A 355 -0.77 -16.45 1.43
C GLN A 355 -0.28 -17.07 0.12
N MET A 356 -1.11 -17.01 -0.92
CA MET A 356 -0.77 -17.44 -2.26
C MET A 356 -0.51 -16.21 -3.14
N LYS A 357 0.64 -16.13 -3.81
CA LYS A 357 0.83 -15.15 -4.89
C LYS A 357 -0.05 -15.57 -6.07
N ILE A 358 -0.82 -14.63 -6.61
CA ILE A 358 -1.75 -14.88 -7.72
C ILE A 358 -1.38 -14.04 -8.93
N GLU A 359 -1.83 -14.47 -10.10
CA GLU A 359 -1.65 -13.72 -11.35
C GLU A 359 -2.58 -12.50 -11.41
N ARG A 360 -3.85 -12.69 -10.98
CA ARG A 360 -4.97 -11.75 -11.11
C ARG A 360 -5.99 -12.01 -9.99
N PRO A 361 -6.83 -11.03 -9.60
CA PRO A 361 -6.76 -9.62 -9.97
C PRO A 361 -5.70 -8.84 -9.17
N GLY A 362 -5.25 -9.36 -8.02
CA GLY A 362 -4.24 -8.75 -7.17
C GLY A 362 -2.88 -9.46 -7.24
N LYS A 363 -1.94 -9.06 -6.36
CA LYS A 363 -0.61 -9.70 -6.26
C LYS A 363 -0.61 -10.99 -5.43
N ALA A 364 -1.52 -11.08 -4.47
CA ALA A 364 -1.64 -12.20 -3.55
C ALA A 364 -3.07 -12.31 -3.03
N ALA A 365 -3.43 -13.49 -2.55
CA ALA A 365 -4.64 -13.72 -1.79
C ALA A 365 -4.36 -14.60 -0.57
N GLY A 366 -5.02 -14.31 0.55
CA GLY A 366 -5.13 -15.23 1.66
C GLY A 366 -6.07 -16.38 1.27
N ILE A 367 -5.66 -17.62 1.51
CA ILE A 367 -6.47 -18.78 1.15
C ILE A 367 -7.44 -19.13 2.27
N ALA A 368 -8.72 -19.34 1.90
CA ALA A 368 -9.75 -19.86 2.78
C ALA A 368 -10.43 -21.10 2.16
N SER A 369 -11.02 -21.94 3.01
CA SER A 369 -11.74 -23.14 2.57
C SER A 369 -13.17 -22.80 2.16
N VAL A 370 -13.57 -23.25 0.96
CA VAL A 370 -14.94 -23.18 0.46
C VAL A 370 -15.30 -24.54 -0.12
N ASP A 371 -16.17 -25.29 0.56
CA ASP A 371 -16.55 -26.66 0.21
C ASP A 371 -17.68 -26.75 -0.83
N SER A 372 -18.36 -25.63 -1.11
CA SER A 372 -19.44 -25.56 -2.10
C SER A 372 -18.96 -25.37 -3.55
N ILE A 373 -17.68 -25.08 -3.77
CA ILE A 373 -17.09 -24.94 -5.12
C ILE A 373 -16.43 -26.24 -5.55
N GLN A 374 -16.18 -26.40 -6.85
CA GLN A 374 -15.65 -27.66 -7.39
C GLN A 374 -14.15 -27.83 -7.07
N GLY A 375 -13.76 -29.03 -6.66
CA GLY A 375 -12.36 -29.40 -6.44
C GLY A 375 -11.64 -29.89 -7.71
N PRO A 376 -10.47 -30.50 -7.58
CA PRO A 376 -9.62 -30.85 -8.71
C PRO A 376 -10.15 -32.07 -9.47
N THR A 377 -9.78 -32.16 -10.74
CA THR A 377 -9.93 -33.37 -11.54
C THR A 377 -8.58 -34.06 -11.67
N VAL A 378 -8.54 -35.34 -11.27
CA VAL A 378 -7.30 -36.12 -11.21
C VAL A 378 -7.42 -37.40 -12.03
N LYS A 379 -6.28 -37.85 -12.52
CA LYS A 379 -6.09 -39.17 -13.11
C LYS A 379 -5.35 -40.06 -12.10
N LEU A 380 -5.90 -41.22 -11.81
CA LEU A 380 -5.31 -42.21 -10.94
C LEU A 380 -4.35 -43.13 -11.72
N ARG A 381 -3.45 -43.81 -11.00
CA ARG A 381 -2.49 -44.77 -11.59
C ARG A 381 -3.15 -45.96 -12.32
N ASN A 382 -4.41 -46.26 -12.00
CA ASN A 382 -5.20 -47.28 -12.71
C ASN A 382 -5.81 -46.76 -14.03
N GLY A 383 -5.61 -45.48 -14.37
CA GLY A 383 -6.15 -44.82 -15.57
C GLY A 383 -7.51 -44.16 -15.38
N GLU A 384 -8.17 -44.31 -14.23
CA GLU A 384 -9.45 -43.67 -13.93
C GLU A 384 -9.31 -42.16 -13.78
N VAL A 385 -10.28 -41.41 -14.33
CA VAL A 385 -10.35 -39.95 -14.21
C VAL A 385 -11.60 -39.58 -13.42
N LEU A 386 -11.42 -38.83 -12.34
CA LEU A 386 -12.52 -38.39 -11.49
C LEU A 386 -12.27 -36.99 -10.95
N ARG A 387 -13.37 -36.27 -10.69
CA ARG A 387 -13.37 -35.02 -9.94
C ARG A 387 -13.57 -35.31 -8.46
N VAL A 388 -12.85 -34.57 -7.62
CA VAL A 388 -12.84 -34.77 -6.16
C VAL A 388 -13.28 -33.47 -5.50
N ASP A 389 -14.45 -33.46 -4.90
CA ASP A 389 -15.02 -32.22 -4.31
C ASP A 389 -14.97 -32.20 -2.78
N ASP A 390 -14.50 -33.27 -2.13
CA ASP A 390 -14.48 -33.38 -0.67
C ASP A 390 -13.12 -33.79 -0.10
N ALA A 391 -12.81 -33.28 1.10
CA ALA A 391 -11.54 -33.50 1.77
C ALA A 391 -11.28 -34.98 2.09
N ALA A 392 -12.31 -35.74 2.45
CA ALA A 392 -12.17 -37.15 2.81
C ALA A 392 -11.82 -38.00 1.57
N GLY A 393 -12.47 -37.73 0.45
CA GLY A 393 -12.15 -38.28 -0.87
C GLY A 393 -10.72 -38.01 -1.26
N ALA A 394 -10.29 -36.74 -1.19
CA ALA A 394 -8.92 -36.33 -1.50
C ALA A 394 -7.87 -37.10 -0.70
N ARG A 395 -8.04 -37.22 0.63
CA ARG A 395 -7.09 -37.96 1.48
C ARG A 395 -7.01 -39.45 1.14
N ARG A 396 -8.14 -40.09 0.81
CA ARG A 396 -8.18 -41.52 0.45
C ARG A 396 -7.41 -41.83 -0.83
N ILE A 397 -7.46 -40.92 -1.80
CA ILE A 397 -6.89 -41.17 -3.12
C ILE A 397 -5.54 -40.51 -3.34
N ALA A 398 -5.06 -39.64 -2.44
CA ALA A 398 -3.83 -38.85 -2.62
C ALA A 398 -2.61 -39.69 -3.08
N GLY A 399 -2.39 -40.85 -2.47
CA GLY A 399 -1.29 -41.76 -2.84
C GLY A 399 -1.47 -42.52 -4.16
N GLN A 400 -2.66 -42.45 -4.76
CA GLN A 400 -3.05 -43.14 -5.99
C GLN A 400 -3.06 -42.22 -7.21
N ILE A 401 -2.88 -40.91 -7.01
CA ILE A 401 -2.88 -39.91 -8.08
C ILE A 401 -1.63 -40.10 -8.95
N ASP A 402 -1.84 -40.12 -10.25
CA ASP A 402 -0.81 -40.12 -11.30
C ASP A 402 -0.62 -38.71 -11.84
N GLU A 403 -1.71 -38.01 -12.14
CA GLU A 403 -1.68 -36.66 -12.73
C GLU A 403 -2.85 -35.80 -12.22
N ILE A 404 -2.59 -34.52 -11.96
CA ILE A 404 -3.63 -33.51 -11.70
C ILE A 404 -3.94 -32.85 -13.05
N LEU A 405 -5.10 -33.15 -13.61
CA LEU A 405 -5.52 -32.63 -14.92
C LEU A 405 -6.06 -31.20 -14.82
N ASP A 406 -6.70 -30.92 -13.68
CA ASP A 406 -7.26 -29.63 -13.35
C ASP A 406 -7.22 -29.39 -11.84
N THR A 407 -6.84 -28.18 -11.44
CA THR A 407 -6.58 -27.83 -10.04
C THR A 407 -7.85 -27.58 -9.23
N GLY A 408 -8.99 -27.40 -9.89
CA GLY A 408 -10.27 -27.03 -9.29
C GLY A 408 -10.58 -25.54 -9.42
N GLU A 409 -11.65 -25.11 -8.76
CA GLU A 409 -12.09 -23.72 -8.78
C GLU A 409 -11.34 -22.86 -7.76
N ILE A 410 -11.16 -21.58 -8.10
CA ILE A 410 -10.79 -20.52 -7.18
C ILE A 410 -11.90 -19.47 -7.14
N LEU A 411 -12.44 -19.25 -5.94
CA LEU A 411 -13.50 -18.28 -5.69
C LEU A 411 -12.88 -16.92 -5.38
N ILE A 412 -13.10 -15.94 -6.27
CA ILE A 412 -12.59 -14.57 -6.10
C ILE A 412 -13.76 -13.59 -6.12
N SER A 413 -13.80 -12.66 -5.17
CA SER A 413 -14.86 -11.66 -5.08
C SER A 413 -14.72 -10.62 -6.18
N PHE A 414 -15.85 -10.11 -6.68
CA PHE A 414 -15.89 -8.93 -7.54
C PHE A 414 -15.15 -7.73 -6.91
N GLY A 415 -15.26 -7.56 -5.59
CA GLY A 415 -14.60 -6.47 -4.88
C GLY A 415 -13.08 -6.43 -5.10
N GLU A 416 -12.44 -7.59 -5.26
CA GLU A 416 -11.00 -7.69 -5.52
C GLU A 416 -10.62 -7.14 -6.89
N PHE A 417 -11.46 -7.37 -7.91
CA PHE A 417 -11.25 -6.78 -9.25
C PHE A 417 -11.42 -5.27 -9.21
N MET A 418 -12.47 -4.80 -8.53
CA MET A 418 -12.76 -3.39 -8.39
C MET A 418 -11.64 -2.64 -7.63
N GLU A 419 -11.18 -3.19 -6.50
CA GLU A 419 -10.12 -2.58 -5.67
C GLU A 419 -8.78 -2.52 -6.40
N ASN A 420 -8.41 -3.60 -7.11
CA ASN A 420 -7.17 -3.65 -7.88
C ASN A 420 -7.27 -2.92 -9.23
N ASN A 421 -8.43 -2.35 -9.57
CA ASN A 421 -8.72 -1.73 -10.86
C ASN A 421 -8.42 -2.66 -12.05
N HIS A 422 -8.76 -3.94 -11.89
CA HIS A 422 -8.50 -4.98 -12.86
C HIS A 422 -9.75 -5.28 -13.69
N PRO A 423 -9.66 -5.41 -15.03
CA PRO A 423 -10.78 -5.83 -15.87
C PRO A 423 -11.37 -7.17 -15.42
N LEU A 424 -12.69 -7.34 -15.50
CA LEU A 424 -13.29 -8.63 -15.15
C LEU A 424 -12.80 -9.72 -16.11
N MET A 425 -12.29 -10.80 -15.54
CA MET A 425 -11.94 -12.00 -16.28
C MET A 425 -13.20 -12.82 -16.57
N PRO A 426 -13.28 -13.50 -17.73
CA PRO A 426 -14.37 -14.43 -17.99
C PRO A 426 -14.45 -15.50 -16.89
N ALA A 427 -15.59 -15.54 -16.19
CA ALA A 427 -15.84 -16.57 -15.18
C ALA A 427 -16.12 -17.92 -15.84
N CYS A 428 -15.86 -19.01 -15.12
CA CYS A 428 -16.38 -20.32 -15.51
C CYS A 428 -17.92 -20.30 -15.52
N TYR A 429 -18.52 -21.13 -16.38
CA TYR A 429 -19.95 -21.39 -16.30
C TYR A 429 -20.23 -22.17 -15.01
N CYS A 430 -21.04 -21.61 -14.11
CA CYS A 430 -21.30 -22.15 -12.78
C CYS A 430 -22.80 -22.20 -12.47
N GLU A 431 -23.17 -22.89 -11.40
CA GLU A 431 -24.58 -23.06 -11.02
C GLU A 431 -25.29 -21.74 -10.76
N GLU A 432 -24.61 -20.74 -10.20
CA GLU A 432 -25.19 -19.42 -9.91
C GLU A 432 -25.55 -18.65 -11.18
N TRP A 433 -24.91 -18.95 -12.31
CA TRP A 433 -25.27 -18.35 -13.60
C TRP A 433 -26.30 -19.21 -14.34
N TRP A 434 -26.31 -20.52 -14.14
CA TRP A 434 -27.31 -21.39 -14.76
C TRP A 434 -28.73 -21.15 -14.22
N ARG A 435 -28.86 -20.93 -12.90
CA ARG A 435 -30.14 -20.63 -12.23
C ARG A 435 -30.61 -19.22 -12.55
#